data_AF-A0AAP2GLP6-F1
#
_entry.id   AF-A0AAP2GLP6-F1
#
_cell.length_a   1.000
_cell.length_b   1.000
_cell.length_c   1.000
_cell.angle_alpha   90.00
_cell.angle_beta   90.00
_cell.angle_gamma   90.00
#
_symmetry.space_group_name_H-M   'P 1'
#
loop_
_entity.id
_entity.type
_entity.pdbx_description
1 polymer ?
#
loop_
_entity_poly.entity_id
_entity_poly.type
_entity_poly.pdbx_seq_one_letter_code
_entity_poly.pdbx_strand_id
1 'polypeptide(L)'
;MIHSTGIRINDFYIPPFTVVKGDIVIIQLPNGTYFTELFFRLVDILTGKEQNSNVQIEESFRFARPIIDDRWRLTRILKPLTVQRYIKIAVNPAGELPQKIYELMGAEPSRKINTLAGTPRKLLTVAATFSWTNNIIFELTGVDPVGGQKVYNLVKSHIGSNGAAILIDSYDDFKEDCTKFIKSKAVNSE
;
A
#
# COMPACT_ATOMS: atom_id res chain seq x y z
N MET A 1 11.07 -7.80 -8.50
CA MET A 1 12.18 -7.22 -7.75
C MET A 1 12.39 -5.79 -8.19
N ILE A 2 12.91 -4.95 -7.30
CA ILE A 2 13.27 -3.57 -7.62
C ILE A 2 14.74 -3.36 -7.30
N HIS A 3 15.47 -2.74 -8.23
CA HIS A 3 16.80 -2.21 -8.01
C HIS A 3 16.76 -0.70 -8.25
N SER A 4 17.15 0.07 -7.23
CA SER A 4 17.20 1.53 -7.28
C SER A 4 18.61 2.02 -6.99
N THR A 5 19.20 2.78 -7.90
CA THR A 5 20.47 3.49 -7.69
C THR A 5 20.26 4.86 -7.00
N GLY A 6 19.04 5.14 -6.54
CA GLY A 6 18.64 6.36 -5.87
C GLY A 6 17.61 7.15 -6.68
N ILE A 7 16.58 7.66 -6.03
CA ILE A 7 15.44 8.32 -6.68
C ILE A 7 15.40 9.79 -6.24
N ARG A 8 15.37 10.71 -7.20
CA ARG A 8 15.13 12.14 -6.94
C ARG A 8 13.70 12.50 -7.36
N ILE A 9 12.96 13.12 -6.45
CA ILE A 9 11.61 13.63 -6.68
C ILE A 9 11.56 15.03 -6.05
N ASN A 10 11.47 16.07 -6.88
CA ASN A 10 11.55 17.48 -6.45
C ASN A 10 12.82 17.70 -5.58
N ASP A 11 12.66 18.31 -4.40
CA ASP A 11 13.75 18.56 -3.44
C ASP A 11 14.05 17.36 -2.53
N PHE A 12 13.61 16.15 -2.87
CA PHE A 12 13.83 14.95 -2.07
C PHE A 12 14.64 13.89 -2.81
N TYR A 13 15.50 13.23 -2.04
CA TYR A 13 16.30 12.10 -2.47
C TYR A 13 16.00 10.87 -1.62
N ILE A 14 15.58 9.79 -2.26
CA ILE A 14 15.50 8.46 -1.68
C ILE A 14 16.82 7.75 -1.99
N PRO A 15 17.62 7.34 -0.98
CA PRO A 15 18.88 6.62 -1.18
C PRO A 15 18.73 5.35 -2.02
N PRO A 16 19.83 4.77 -2.54
CA PRO A 16 19.79 3.51 -3.27
C PRO A 16 19.24 2.38 -2.39
N PHE A 17 18.48 1.47 -2.99
CA PHE A 17 17.94 0.30 -2.30
C PHE A 17 17.61 -0.82 -3.29
N THR A 18 17.47 -2.02 -2.74
CA THR A 18 16.96 -3.19 -3.46
C THR A 18 15.79 -3.80 -2.71
N VAL A 19 14.87 -4.39 -3.47
CA VAL A 19 13.73 -5.15 -2.93
C VAL A 19 13.72 -6.52 -3.60
N VAL A 20 13.99 -7.55 -2.78
CA VAL A 20 13.96 -8.96 -3.15
C VAL A 20 12.81 -9.70 -2.45
N LYS A 21 12.48 -10.92 -2.88
CA LYS A 21 11.50 -11.78 -2.19
C LYS A 21 11.90 -11.99 -0.74
N GLY A 22 10.92 -11.94 0.17
CA GLY A 22 11.11 -11.95 1.61
C GLY A 22 11.32 -10.57 2.23
N ASP A 23 11.60 -9.54 1.42
CA ASP A 23 11.78 -8.20 1.96
C ASP A 23 10.46 -7.57 2.38
N ILE A 24 10.50 -6.92 3.53
CA ILE A 24 9.62 -5.81 3.87
C ILE A 24 10.48 -4.57 4.03
N VAL A 25 10.39 -3.65 3.07
CA VAL A 25 11.16 -2.40 3.03
C VAL A 25 10.27 -1.27 3.50
N ILE A 26 10.79 -0.41 4.35
CA ILE A 26 10.12 0.83 4.75
C ILE A 26 10.85 1.99 4.10
N ILE A 27 10.11 2.83 3.37
CA ILE A 27 10.61 4.09 2.85
C ILE A 27 9.95 5.21 3.65
N GLN A 28 10.74 5.86 4.51
CA GLN A 28 10.30 7.00 5.29
C GLN A 28 10.38 8.29 4.46
N LEU A 29 9.22 8.91 4.25
CA LEU A 29 9.08 10.23 3.65
C LEU A 29 8.95 11.30 4.75
N PRO A 30 9.32 12.56 4.47
CA PRO A 30 9.00 13.67 5.36
C PRO A 30 7.49 13.84 5.48
N ASN A 31 7.02 14.15 6.70
CA ASN A 31 5.63 14.50 6.94
C ASN A 31 5.31 15.91 6.42
N GLY A 32 4.03 16.26 6.34
CA GLY A 32 3.55 17.59 6.00
C GLY A 32 3.04 17.74 4.56
N THR A 33 3.05 18.98 4.07
CA THR A 33 2.38 19.37 2.81
C THR A 33 2.93 18.66 1.57
N TYR A 34 4.21 18.29 1.58
CA TYR A 34 4.87 17.63 0.45
C TYR A 34 4.66 16.11 0.43
N PHE A 35 4.16 15.50 1.52
CA PHE A 35 4.05 14.05 1.65
C PHE A 35 3.20 13.45 0.53
N THR A 36 2.04 14.04 0.22
CA THR A 36 1.07 13.44 -0.71
C THR A 36 1.62 13.36 -2.14
N GLU A 37 2.22 14.44 -2.64
CA GLU A 37 2.79 14.46 -3.99
C GLU A 37 3.99 13.51 -4.09
N LEU A 38 4.91 13.60 -3.13
CA LEU A 38 6.10 12.74 -3.06
C LEU A 38 5.72 11.26 -3.00
N PHE A 39 4.72 10.94 -2.17
CA PHE A 39 4.17 9.60 -2.01
C PHE A 39 3.65 9.04 -3.34
N PHE A 40 2.77 9.77 -4.03
CA PHE A 40 2.13 9.26 -5.24
C PHE A 40 3.12 9.14 -6.41
N ARG A 41 4.05 10.09 -6.55
CA ARG A 41 5.12 9.99 -7.56
C ARG A 41 6.03 8.80 -7.28
N LEU A 42 6.41 8.59 -6.01
CA LEU A 42 7.21 7.42 -5.64
C LEU A 42 6.46 6.10 -5.94
N VAL A 43 5.17 6.03 -5.62
CA VAL A 43 4.32 4.88 -5.99
C VAL A 43 4.29 4.67 -7.50
N ASP A 44 4.12 5.73 -8.29
CA ASP A 44 4.04 5.62 -9.74
C ASP A 44 5.39 5.17 -10.35
N ILE A 45 6.52 5.61 -9.80
CA ILE A 45 7.85 5.10 -10.16
C ILE A 45 7.97 3.61 -9.79
N LEU A 46 7.68 3.23 -8.54
CA LEU A 46 7.86 1.86 -8.05
C LEU A 46 6.86 0.85 -8.63
N THR A 47 5.76 1.31 -9.21
CA THR A 47 4.81 0.49 -9.96
C THR A 47 5.07 0.50 -11.46
N GLY A 48 6.08 1.23 -11.94
CA GLY A 48 6.46 1.31 -13.35
C GLY A 48 5.52 2.16 -14.22
N LYS A 49 4.62 2.94 -13.62
CA LYS A 49 3.76 3.89 -14.35
C LYS A 49 4.52 5.13 -14.79
N GLU A 50 5.46 5.60 -13.95
CA GLU A 50 6.41 6.65 -14.28
C GLU A 50 7.78 5.98 -14.50
N GLN A 51 8.39 6.20 -15.67
CA GLN A 51 9.72 5.67 -15.95
C GLN A 51 10.79 6.48 -15.22
N ASN A 52 11.78 5.80 -14.65
CA ASN A 52 12.91 6.45 -13.98
C ASN A 52 14.20 5.69 -14.31
N SER A 53 15.21 6.37 -14.85
CA SER A 53 16.47 5.74 -15.27
C SER A 53 17.26 5.06 -14.15
N ASN A 54 16.98 5.44 -12.90
CA ASN A 54 17.64 4.90 -11.72
C ASN A 54 16.87 3.74 -11.08
N VAL A 55 15.72 3.35 -11.63
CA VAL A 55 14.87 2.29 -11.09
C VAL A 55 14.62 1.23 -12.15
N GLN A 56 15.07 0.02 -11.85
CA GLN A 56 14.78 -1.17 -12.64
C GLN A 56 13.76 -2.03 -11.89
N ILE A 57 12.66 -2.39 -12.57
CA ILE A 57 11.58 -3.22 -12.05
C ILE A 57 11.56 -4.53 -12.83
N GLU A 58 11.94 -5.61 -12.18
CA GLU A 58 11.96 -6.96 -12.78
C GLU A 58 10.67 -7.74 -12.53
N GLU A 59 9.99 -7.46 -11.41
CA GLU A 59 8.65 -8.02 -11.14
C GLU A 59 7.75 -6.88 -10.69
N SER A 60 6.52 -6.85 -11.22
CA SER A 60 5.59 -5.76 -10.98
C SER A 60 5.10 -5.74 -9.53
N PHE A 61 5.09 -4.55 -8.94
CA PHE A 61 4.44 -4.27 -7.68
C PHE A 61 3.05 -3.68 -7.90
N ARG A 62 2.12 -3.94 -6.98
CA ARG A 62 0.80 -3.30 -6.99
C ARG A 62 0.59 -2.50 -5.71
N PHE A 63 0.17 -1.24 -5.88
CA PHE A 63 -0.20 -0.40 -4.76
C PHE A 63 -1.60 -0.74 -4.22
N ALA A 64 -1.70 -1.02 -2.92
CA ALA A 64 -2.95 -1.18 -2.21
C ALA A 64 -3.65 0.18 -2.03
N ARG A 65 -4.30 0.62 -3.11
CA ARG A 65 -4.95 1.92 -3.18
C ARG A 65 -6.04 2.09 -2.13
N PRO A 66 -6.13 3.27 -1.47
CA PRO A 66 -7.30 3.64 -0.68
C PRO A 66 -8.60 3.51 -1.48
N ILE A 67 -9.67 3.10 -0.82
CA ILE A 67 -10.99 3.02 -1.47
C ILE A 67 -11.54 4.43 -1.64
N ILE A 68 -11.64 4.87 -2.89
CA ILE A 68 -12.27 6.13 -3.29
C ILE A 68 -13.60 5.77 -3.98
N ASP A 69 -14.70 6.32 -3.47
CA ASP A 69 -16.02 6.23 -4.11
C ASP A 69 -16.30 7.56 -4.81
N ASP A 70 -15.79 7.68 -6.03
CA ASP A 70 -15.86 8.86 -6.92
C ASP A 70 -17.19 8.97 -7.68
N ARG A 71 -18.11 8.03 -7.46
CA ARG A 71 -19.42 8.02 -8.12
C ARG A 71 -20.26 9.20 -7.67
N TRP A 72 -21.12 9.68 -8.58
CA TRP A 72 -22.00 10.81 -8.33
C TRP A 72 -22.85 10.62 -7.06
N ARG A 73 -23.01 11.67 -6.26
CA ARG A 73 -23.61 11.62 -4.90
C ARG A 73 -24.92 10.84 -4.83
N LEU A 74 -25.82 11.05 -5.78
CA LEU A 74 -27.12 10.38 -5.84
C LEU A 74 -26.99 8.89 -6.16
N THR A 75 -26.02 8.47 -6.99
CA THR A 75 -25.72 7.04 -7.18
C THR A 75 -25.15 6.39 -5.92
N ARG A 76 -24.38 7.11 -5.10
CA ARG A 76 -23.86 6.61 -3.83
C ARG A 76 -24.97 6.38 -2.80
N ILE A 77 -26.00 7.23 -2.80
CA ILE A 77 -27.17 7.09 -1.93
C ILE A 77 -28.03 5.90 -2.37
N LEU A 78 -28.35 5.82 -3.66
CA LEU A 78 -29.26 4.79 -4.20
C LEU A 78 -28.61 3.42 -4.36
N LYS A 79 -27.29 3.37 -4.60
CA LYS A 79 -26.52 2.13 -4.84
C LYS A 79 -25.18 2.17 -4.09
N PRO A 80 -25.21 2.15 -2.75
CA PRO A 80 -23.99 2.23 -1.94
C PRO A 80 -23.01 1.13 -2.31
N LEU A 81 -21.71 1.44 -2.21
CA LEU A 81 -20.68 0.42 -2.38
C LEU A 81 -20.64 -0.42 -1.10
N THR A 82 -21.03 -1.69 -1.20
CA THR A 82 -20.94 -2.66 -0.10
C THR A 82 -19.61 -3.39 -0.15
N VAL A 83 -19.24 -4.03 0.96
CA VAL A 83 -18.06 -4.92 1.04
C VAL A 83 -18.10 -5.97 -0.07
N GLN A 84 -19.22 -6.69 -0.20
CA GLN A 84 -19.38 -7.72 -1.24
C GLN A 84 -19.20 -7.15 -2.65
N ARG A 85 -19.78 -5.98 -2.92
CA ARG A 85 -19.70 -5.36 -4.25
C ARG A 85 -18.27 -4.91 -4.56
N TYR A 86 -17.56 -4.36 -3.59
CA TYR A 86 -16.15 -4.01 -3.75
C TYR A 86 -15.28 -5.24 -3.99
N ILE A 87 -15.45 -6.31 -3.21
CA ILE A 87 -14.70 -7.56 -3.40
C ILE A 87 -14.90 -8.07 -4.82
N LYS A 88 -16.15 -8.12 -5.31
CA LYS A 88 -16.47 -8.56 -6.68
C LYS A 88 -15.76 -7.78 -7.79
N ILE A 89 -15.45 -6.50 -7.58
CA ILE A 89 -14.81 -5.65 -8.60
C ILE A 89 -13.30 -5.48 -8.39
N ALA A 90 -12.80 -5.62 -7.16
CA ALA A 90 -11.42 -5.33 -6.80
C ALA A 90 -10.54 -6.59 -6.75
N VAL A 91 -11.13 -7.76 -6.47
CA VAL A 91 -10.42 -9.03 -6.33
C VAL A 91 -10.26 -9.71 -7.68
N ASN A 92 -9.14 -10.39 -7.89
CA ASN A 92 -8.92 -11.27 -9.03
C ASN A 92 -9.94 -12.43 -9.00
N PRO A 93 -10.82 -12.58 -10.00
CA PRO A 93 -11.82 -13.65 -10.01
C PRO A 93 -11.22 -15.07 -9.99
N ALA A 94 -9.96 -15.21 -10.43
CA ALA A 94 -9.22 -16.47 -10.42
C ALA A 94 -8.38 -16.69 -9.14
N GLY A 95 -8.38 -15.75 -8.19
CA GLY A 95 -7.58 -15.82 -6.97
C GLY A 95 -8.25 -16.57 -5.82
N GLU A 96 -7.44 -17.16 -4.92
CA GLU A 96 -7.89 -17.97 -3.79
C GLU A 96 -8.40 -17.17 -2.57
N LEU A 97 -8.15 -15.86 -2.54
CA LEU A 97 -8.39 -15.02 -1.34
C LEU A 97 -9.84 -14.59 -0.98
N PRO A 98 -10.91 -14.75 -1.80
CA PRO A 98 -12.21 -14.12 -1.48
C PRO A 98 -12.82 -14.47 -0.12
N GLN A 99 -12.53 -15.65 0.43
CA GLN A 99 -13.24 -16.17 1.60
C GLN A 99 -12.61 -15.70 2.93
N LYS A 100 -11.27 -15.69 3.04
CA LYS A 100 -10.54 -15.23 4.25
C LYS A 100 -10.65 -13.72 4.48
N ILE A 101 -10.96 -12.94 3.44
CA ILE A 101 -11.13 -11.48 3.53
C ILE A 101 -12.26 -11.11 4.50
N TYR A 102 -13.37 -11.86 4.49
CA TYR A 102 -14.51 -11.59 5.37
C TYR A 102 -14.17 -11.81 6.85
N GLU A 103 -13.44 -12.90 7.14
CA GLU A 103 -12.96 -13.23 8.49
C GLU A 103 -12.00 -12.16 9.02
N LEU A 104 -11.03 -11.74 8.21
CA LEU A 104 -10.04 -10.73 8.58
C LEU A 104 -10.65 -9.35 8.89
N MET A 105 -11.73 -8.98 8.19
CA MET A 105 -12.37 -7.68 8.37
C MET A 105 -13.36 -7.64 9.53
N GLY A 106 -13.91 -8.78 9.95
CA GLY A 106 -15.04 -8.83 10.87
C GLY A 106 -16.24 -8.02 10.38
N ALA A 107 -16.47 -7.99 9.06
CA ALA A 107 -17.47 -7.13 8.43
C ALA A 107 -18.46 -7.92 7.57
N GLU A 108 -19.75 -7.64 7.76
CA GLU A 108 -20.84 -8.22 6.99
C GLU A 108 -20.74 -7.88 5.48
N PRO A 109 -21.01 -8.83 4.57
CA PRO A 109 -20.93 -8.60 3.12
C PRO A 109 -21.81 -7.43 2.63
N SER A 110 -22.95 -7.20 3.28
CA SER A 110 -23.90 -6.13 2.97
C SER A 110 -23.50 -4.76 3.53
N ARG A 111 -22.50 -4.69 4.42
CA ARG A 111 -22.06 -3.46 5.07
C ARG A 111 -21.53 -2.46 4.03
N LYS A 112 -21.93 -1.20 4.17
CA LYS A 112 -21.49 -0.11 3.27
C LYS A 112 -20.04 0.27 3.60
N ILE A 113 -19.18 0.39 2.59
CA ILE A 113 -17.75 0.67 2.80
C ILE A 113 -17.50 2.01 3.50
N ASN A 114 -18.29 3.04 3.20
CA ASN A 114 -18.15 4.35 3.84
C ASN A 114 -18.52 4.35 5.33
N THR A 115 -19.08 3.25 5.86
CA THR A 115 -19.37 3.06 7.30
C THR A 115 -18.31 2.23 8.03
N LEU A 116 -17.28 1.75 7.30
CA LEU A 116 -16.18 1.02 7.90
C LEU A 116 -15.19 1.99 8.55
N ALA A 117 -14.64 1.61 9.70
CA ALA A 117 -13.50 2.31 10.29
C ALA A 117 -12.25 2.19 9.38
N GLY A 118 -11.19 2.94 9.70
CA GLY A 118 -9.97 2.96 8.90
C GLY A 118 -9.32 1.58 8.74
N THR A 119 -9.12 0.88 9.85
CA THR A 119 -8.49 -0.45 9.89
C THR A 119 -9.16 -1.49 8.99
N PRO A 120 -10.47 -1.77 9.11
CA PRO A 120 -11.13 -2.73 8.21
C PRO A 120 -11.12 -2.29 6.75
N ARG A 121 -11.16 -0.98 6.44
CA ARG A 121 -10.99 -0.50 5.06
C ARG A 121 -9.59 -0.82 4.52
N LYS A 122 -8.56 -0.64 5.33
CA LYS A 122 -7.18 -0.92 4.91
C LYS A 122 -6.93 -2.41 4.70
N LEU A 123 -7.39 -3.25 5.63
CA LEU A 123 -7.32 -4.71 5.51
C LEU A 123 -8.01 -5.19 4.21
N LEU A 124 -9.16 -4.61 3.87
CA LEU A 124 -9.87 -4.90 2.63
C LEU A 124 -9.03 -4.58 1.39
N THR A 125 -8.42 -3.40 1.32
CA THR A 125 -7.59 -2.99 0.17
C THR A 125 -6.33 -3.83 0.02
N VAL A 126 -5.68 -4.15 1.13
CA VAL A 126 -4.47 -4.98 1.16
C VAL A 126 -4.79 -6.39 0.70
N ALA A 127 -5.81 -7.02 1.30
CA ALA A 127 -6.18 -8.38 0.95
C ALA A 127 -6.75 -8.50 -0.47
N ALA A 128 -7.48 -7.49 -0.95
CA ALA A 128 -7.88 -7.45 -2.36
C ALA A 128 -6.68 -7.34 -3.30
N THR A 129 -5.65 -6.57 -2.94
CA THR A 129 -4.41 -6.46 -3.72
C THR A 129 -3.66 -7.78 -3.80
N PHE A 130 -3.62 -8.53 -2.70
CA PHE A 130 -2.97 -9.85 -2.66
C PHE A 130 -3.62 -10.91 -3.56
N SER A 131 -4.87 -10.74 -3.95
CA SER A 131 -5.47 -11.62 -4.97
C SER A 131 -4.83 -11.49 -6.36
N TRP A 132 -4.07 -10.42 -6.60
CA TRP A 132 -3.42 -10.13 -7.88
C TRP A 132 -1.91 -10.34 -7.88
N THR A 133 -1.26 -10.22 -6.73
CA THR A 133 0.21 -10.22 -6.64
C THR A 133 0.67 -10.49 -5.21
N ASN A 134 1.86 -11.06 -5.06
CA ASN A 134 2.56 -11.16 -3.78
C ASN A 134 3.52 -9.96 -3.54
N ASN A 135 3.65 -9.04 -4.50
CA ASN A 135 4.52 -7.88 -4.44
C ASN A 135 3.68 -6.60 -4.24
N ILE A 136 3.69 -6.04 -3.03
CA ILE A 136 2.76 -4.99 -2.59
C ILE A 136 3.46 -3.70 -2.19
N ILE A 137 2.84 -2.57 -2.52
CA ILE A 137 3.14 -1.27 -1.91
C ILE A 137 1.92 -0.87 -1.10
N PHE A 138 2.12 -0.34 0.11
CA PHE A 138 1.01 0.05 0.99
C PHE A 138 1.38 1.22 1.91
N GLU A 139 0.36 1.79 2.56
CA GLU A 139 0.47 2.91 3.50
C GLU A 139 -0.54 2.80 4.65
N LEU A 140 -0.27 3.44 5.77
CA LEU A 140 -1.03 3.33 7.02
C LEU A 140 -1.84 4.60 7.39
N THR A 141 -2.00 5.54 6.47
CA THR A 141 -2.87 6.70 6.65
C THR A 141 -4.30 6.26 6.95
N GLY A 142 -4.87 6.89 7.98
CA GLY A 142 -6.25 6.67 8.39
C GLY A 142 -6.47 5.44 9.28
N VAL A 143 -5.42 4.74 9.72
CA VAL A 143 -5.52 3.69 10.74
C VAL A 143 -4.90 4.16 12.06
N ASP A 144 -5.48 3.71 13.18
CA ASP A 144 -4.88 3.89 14.51
C ASP A 144 -3.66 2.96 14.69
N PRO A 145 -2.80 3.14 15.72
CA PRO A 145 -1.60 2.32 15.90
C PRO A 145 -1.86 0.81 15.99
N VAL A 146 -2.94 0.38 16.66
CA VAL A 146 -3.31 -1.03 16.75
C VAL A 146 -3.75 -1.55 15.38
N GLY A 147 -4.48 -0.75 14.63
CA GLY A 147 -4.83 -1.01 13.24
C GLY A 147 -3.61 -1.10 12.31
N GLY A 148 -2.65 -0.20 12.47
CA GLY A 148 -1.37 -0.19 11.74
C GLY A 148 -0.62 -1.50 11.93
N GLN A 149 -0.45 -1.94 13.19
CA GLN A 149 0.18 -3.21 13.51
C GLN A 149 -0.56 -4.41 12.87
N LYS A 150 -1.90 -4.41 12.90
CA LYS A 150 -2.71 -5.46 12.25
C LYS A 150 -2.47 -5.53 10.74
N VAL A 151 -2.45 -4.39 10.06
CA VAL A 151 -2.20 -4.31 8.61
C VAL A 151 -0.78 -4.76 8.29
N TYR A 152 0.21 -4.26 9.03
CA TYR A 152 1.61 -4.63 8.87
C TYR A 152 1.82 -6.14 9.05
N ASN A 153 1.26 -6.73 10.11
CA ASN A 153 1.35 -8.17 10.37
C ASN A 153 0.67 -9.00 9.29
N LEU A 154 -0.47 -8.55 8.77
CA LEU A 154 -1.13 -9.22 7.64
C LEU A 154 -0.21 -9.25 6.42
N VAL A 155 0.37 -8.10 6.06
CA VAL A 155 1.30 -8.00 4.92
C VAL A 155 2.51 -8.91 5.13
N LYS A 156 3.19 -8.78 6.27
CA LYS A 156 4.37 -9.58 6.61
C LYS A 156 4.11 -11.08 6.58
N SER A 157 2.98 -11.51 7.15
CA SER A 157 2.59 -12.93 7.14
C SER A 157 2.23 -13.43 5.75
N HIS A 158 1.59 -12.60 4.92
CA HIS A 158 1.15 -13.00 3.59
C HIS A 158 2.30 -13.11 2.59
N ILE A 159 3.23 -12.16 2.58
CA ILE A 159 4.34 -12.19 1.60
C ILE A 159 5.28 -13.38 1.86
N GLY A 160 5.51 -13.74 3.13
CA GLY A 160 6.44 -14.81 3.51
C GLY A 160 7.77 -14.72 2.74
N SER A 161 8.24 -15.84 2.19
CA SER A 161 9.39 -15.89 1.27
C SER A 161 9.01 -15.77 -0.22
N ASN A 162 7.72 -15.63 -0.54
CA ASN A 162 7.19 -15.74 -1.91
C ASN A 162 6.81 -14.39 -2.54
N GLY A 163 6.86 -13.31 -1.77
CA GLY A 163 6.55 -11.95 -2.20
C GLY A 163 7.48 -10.93 -1.56
N ALA A 164 7.17 -9.66 -1.77
CA ALA A 164 7.91 -8.54 -1.16
C ALA A 164 6.95 -7.38 -0.87
N ALA A 165 7.28 -6.57 0.12
CA ALA A 165 6.46 -5.43 0.52
C ALA A 165 7.28 -4.15 0.63
N ILE A 166 6.66 -3.03 0.24
CA ILE A 166 7.17 -1.68 0.48
C ILE A 166 6.09 -0.91 1.26
N LEU A 167 6.39 -0.57 2.51
CA LEU A 167 5.63 0.39 3.30
C LEU A 167 6.21 1.77 3.04
N ILE A 168 5.38 2.70 2.58
CA ILE A 168 5.76 4.12 2.49
C ILE A 168 5.02 4.86 3.60
N ASP A 169 5.78 5.47 4.52
CA ASP A 169 5.24 6.09 5.72
C ASP A 169 6.02 7.36 6.11
N SER A 170 5.47 8.19 7.00
CA SER A 170 6.19 9.29 7.64
C SER A 170 6.84 8.86 8.97
N TYR A 171 6.39 7.77 9.57
CA TYR A 171 6.80 7.31 10.90
C TYR A 171 7.78 6.13 10.84
N ASP A 172 8.44 5.85 11.96
CA ASP A 172 9.47 4.81 12.07
C ASP A 172 9.05 3.63 12.97
N ASP A 173 7.75 3.50 13.26
CA ASP A 173 7.18 2.52 14.21
C ASP A 173 7.62 1.07 13.96
N PHE A 174 7.85 0.71 12.68
CA PHE A 174 8.21 -0.65 12.25
C PHE A 174 9.68 -0.79 11.83
N LYS A 175 10.55 0.19 12.10
CA LYS A 175 11.94 0.17 11.64
C LYS A 175 12.72 -1.06 12.12
N GLU A 176 12.47 -1.50 13.35
CA GLU A 176 13.15 -2.64 13.98
C GLU A 176 12.60 -4.00 13.52
N ASP A 177 11.45 -4.01 12.85
CA ASP A 177 10.77 -5.24 12.41
C ASP A 177 10.78 -5.42 10.89
N CYS A 178 11.49 -4.53 10.19
CA CYS A 178 11.63 -4.53 8.74
C CYS A 178 12.99 -5.04 8.27
N THR A 179 13.08 -5.43 7.00
CA THR A 179 14.34 -5.90 6.41
C THR A 179 15.28 -4.76 6.02
N LYS A 180 14.71 -3.62 5.62
CA LYS A 180 15.44 -2.42 5.22
C LYS A 180 14.63 -1.19 5.56
N PHE A 181 15.24 -0.22 6.23
CA PHE A 181 14.65 1.08 6.52
C PHE A 181 15.40 2.17 5.73
N ILE A 182 14.69 2.84 4.83
CA ILE A 182 15.24 3.83 3.91
C ILE A 182 14.63 5.19 4.24
N LYS A 183 15.46 6.11 4.73
CA LYS A 183 15.03 7.48 5.02
C LYS A 183 15.35 8.40 3.85
N SER A 184 14.31 9.07 3.35
CA SER A 184 14.49 10.15 2.36
C SER A 184 15.20 11.36 2.97
N LYS A 185 15.91 12.11 2.12
CA LYS A 185 16.69 13.29 2.49
C LYS A 185 16.20 14.49 1.70
N ALA A 186 16.09 15.65 2.34
CA ALA A 186 15.98 16.91 1.61
C ALA A 186 17.31 17.19 0.87
N VAL A 187 17.21 17.68 -0.36
CA VAL A 187 18.36 17.98 -1.22
C VAL A 187 18.80 19.44 -1.07
N ASN A 188 17.94 20.31 -0.51
CA ASN A 188 18.22 21.72 -0.25
C ASN A 188 17.72 22.15 1.15
N SER A 189 18.64 22.21 2.11
CA SER A 189 18.53 23.05 3.31
C SER A 189 19.93 23.46 3.73
N GLU A 190 20.58 24.24 2.85
CA GLU A 190 21.67 25.16 3.19
C GLU A 190 21.13 26.59 3.07
#